data_AF-A0A4R6VHY9-F1
#
_entry.id   AF-A0A4R6VHY9-F1
#
_cell.length_a   1.000
_cell.length_b   1.000
_cell.length_c   1.000
_cell.angle_alpha   90.00
_cell.angle_beta   90.00
_cell.angle_gamma   90.00
#
_symmetry.space_group_name_H-M   'P 1'
#
loop_
_entity.id
_entity.type
_entity.pdbx_description
1 polymer ?
#
loop_
_entity_poly.entity_id
_entity_poly.type
_entity_poly.pdbx_seq_one_letter_code
_entity_poly.pdbx_strand_id
1 'polypeptide(L)' 'MYSGFTDGRSEYLVVVVDTLGRFRDAYGPYALGAAHREAERHRRALAEAGEDTADVRIARHHPVAIPRPRGAWRPEP' A
#
# COMPACT_ATOMS: atom_id res chain seq x y z
N MET A 1 22.69 -13.03 -21.97
CA MET A 1 21.27 -13.29 -21.62
C MET A 1 21.01 -12.61 -20.29
N TYR A 2 20.36 -11.45 -20.32
CA TYR A 2 20.14 -10.66 -19.11
C TYR A 2 18.98 -11.24 -18.31
N SER A 3 19.25 -11.39 -17.01
CA SER A 3 18.41 -11.81 -15.91
C SER A 3 16.94 -11.40 -16.06
N GLY A 4 16.05 -12.39 -15.91
CA GLY A 4 14.62 -12.17 -15.79
C GLY A 4 14.29 -11.33 -14.56
N PHE A 5 14.21 -10.02 -14.74
CA PHE A 5 13.43 -9.16 -13.87
C PHE A 5 11.96 -9.44 -14.19
N THR A 6 11.29 -10.26 -13.38
CA THR A 6 9.83 -10.25 -13.31
C THR A 6 9.35 -8.96 -12.64
N ASP A 7 9.52 -7.84 -13.34
CA ASP A 7 8.75 -6.62 -13.11
C ASP A 7 7.32 -6.91 -13.60
N GLY A 8 6.36 -7.16 -12.70
CA GLY A 8 4.99 -7.40 -13.20
C GLY A 8 3.90 -7.91 -12.25
N ARG A 9 4.19 -8.23 -10.99
CA ARG A 9 3.10 -8.51 -10.05
C ARG A 9 2.57 -7.17 -9.54
N SER A 10 1.47 -6.69 -10.13
CA SER A 10 0.70 -5.57 -9.56
C SER A 10 0.30 -5.96 -8.14
N GLU A 11 1.03 -5.43 -7.18
CA GLU A 11 0.72 -5.54 -5.78
C GLU A 11 -0.29 -4.46 -5.40
N TYR A 12 -1.14 -4.75 -4.43
CA TYR A 12 -2.19 -3.87 -3.95
C TYR A 12 -1.99 -3.62 -2.47
N LEU A 13 -2.24 -2.38 -2.05
CA LEU A 13 -2.30 -1.97 -0.66
C LEU A 13 -3.77 -1.81 -0.26
N VAL A 14 -4.09 -2.20 0.95
CA VAL A 14 -5.33 -1.81 1.63
C VAL A 14 -5.00 -0.55 2.42
N VAL A 15 -5.68 0.55 2.13
CA VAL A 15 -5.45 1.84 2.81
C VAL A 15 -6.68 2.24 3.61
N VAL A 16 -6.44 2.74 4.82
CA VAL A 16 -7.46 3.33 5.67
C VAL A 16 -7.39 4.84 5.49
N VAL A 17 -8.52 5.44 5.16
CA VAL A 17 -8.67 6.89 5.01
C VAL A 17 -9.77 7.40 5.94
N ASP A 18 -9.68 8.66 6.36
CA ASP A 18 -10.81 9.29 7.05
C ASP A 18 -11.91 9.75 6.08
N THR A 19 -13.03 10.25 6.61
CA THR A 19 -14.14 10.82 5.82
C THR A 19 -13.76 12.05 5.01
N LEU A 20 -12.64 12.70 5.32
CA LEU A 20 -12.08 13.82 4.57
C LEU A 20 -11.08 13.34 3.51
N GLY A 21 -10.91 12.03 3.35
CA GLY A 21 -10.01 11.41 2.39
C GLY A 21 -8.54 11.44 2.79
N ARG A 22 -8.21 11.75 4.05
CA ARG A 22 -6.84 11.77 4.54
C ARG A 22 -6.37 10.36 4.83
N PHE A 23 -5.14 10.07 4.43
CA PHE A 23 -4.49 8.79 4.69
C PHE A 23 -4.22 8.60 6.19
N ARG A 24 -4.60 7.44 6.73
CA ARG A 24 -4.30 7.01 8.10
C ARG A 24 -3.32 5.86 8.15
N ASP A 25 -3.58 4.78 7.41
CA ASP A 25 -2.78 3.56 7.47
C ASP A 25 -2.79 2.78 6.13
N ALA A 26 -1.80 1.90 5.94
CA ALA A 26 -1.69 1.01 4.78
C ALA A 26 -1.20 -0.40 5.16
N TYR A 27 -1.80 -1.41 4.55
CA TYR A 27 -1.47 -2.82 4.71
C TYR A 27 -1.18 -3.47 3.35
N GLY A 28 -0.14 -4.30 3.28
CA GLY A 28 0.30 -4.99 2.07
C GLY A 28 1.84 -4.96 1.92
N PRO A 29 2.39 -5.30 0.74
CA PRO A 29 1.69 -5.60 -0.51
C PRO A 29 0.95 -6.94 -0.56
N TYR A 30 -0.20 -6.97 -1.25
CA TYR A 30 -1.02 -8.15 -1.49
C TYR A 30 -1.34 -8.38 -2.98
N ALA A 31 -1.67 -9.61 -3.35
CA ALA A 31 -2.40 -9.88 -4.59
C ALA A 31 -3.85 -9.34 -4.48
N LEU A 32 -4.47 -8.94 -5.59
CA LEU A 32 -5.80 -8.30 -5.60
C LEU A 32 -6.86 -9.06 -4.79
N GLY A 33 -6.96 -10.38 -4.98
CA GLY A 33 -7.93 -11.21 -4.24
C GLY A 33 -7.66 -11.26 -2.73
N ALA A 34 -6.40 -11.20 -2.31
CA ALA A 34 -6.04 -11.11 -0.89
C ALA A 34 -6.33 -9.71 -0.33
N ALA A 35 -6.06 -8.65 -1.11
CA ALA A 35 -6.40 -7.27 -0.74
C ALA A 35 -7.91 -7.08 -0.52
N HIS A 36 -8.77 -7.72 -1.32
CA HIS A 36 -10.21 -7.70 -1.10
C HIS A 36 -10.62 -8.33 0.23
N ARG A 37 -10.05 -9.49 0.57
CA ARG A 37 -10.34 -10.17 1.85
C ARG A 37 -9.86 -9.35 3.03
N GLU A 38 -8.67 -8.76 2.94
CA GLU A 38 -8.12 -7.94 4.02
C GLU A 38 -8.89 -6.63 4.16
N ALA A 39 -9.27 -5.98 3.06
CA ALA A 39 -10.12 -4.80 3.09
C ALA A 39 -11.46 -5.06 3.78
N GLU A 40 -12.12 -6.19 3.46
CA GLU A 40 -13.37 -6.58 4.10
C GLU A 40 -13.20 -6.86 5.60
N ARG A 41 -12.10 -7.51 5.98
CA ARG A 41 -11.76 -7.73 7.40
C ARG A 41 -11.61 -6.41 8.15
N HIS A 42 -10.89 -5.45 7.59
CA HIS A 42 -10.73 -4.13 8.22
C HIS A 42 -12.04 -3.33 8.27
N ARG A 43 -12.89 -3.39 7.23
CA ARG A 43 -14.21 -2.75 7.28
C ARG A 43 -15.06 -3.27 8.43
N ARG A 44 -15.08 -4.59 8.63
CA ARG A 44 -15.80 -5.21 9.75
C ARG A 44 -15.23 -4.78 11.10
N ALA A 45 -13.90 -4.78 11.24
CA ALA A 45 -13.26 -4.33 12.47
C ALA A 45 -13.59 -2.86 12.80
N LEU A 46 -13.61 -1.97 11.81
CA LEU A 46 -14.00 -0.56 12.00
C LEU A 46 -15.49 -0.44 12.38
N ALA A 47 -16.36 -1.20 11.71
CA ALA A 47 -17.79 -1.22 12.03
C ALA A 47 -18.05 -1.75 13.46
N GLU A 48 -17.35 -2.80 13.88
CA GLU A 48 -17.42 -3.36 15.24
C GLU A 48 -16.89 -2.38 16.30
N ALA A 49 -15.89 -1.55 15.95
CA ALA A 49 -15.37 -0.49 16.80
C ALA A 49 -16.26 0.77 16.83
N GLY A 50 -17.31 0.84 16.00
CA GLY A 50 -18.15 2.05 15.84
C GLY A 50 -17.40 3.22 15.21
N GLU A 51 -16.36 2.95 14.41
CA GLU A 51 -15.51 3.97 13.81
C GLU A 51 -16.03 4.40 12.43
N ASP A 52 -17.13 5.18 12.42
CA ASP A 52 -17.79 5.64 11.18
C ASP A 52 -17.00 6.72 10.42
N THR A 53 -15.93 7.24 11.02
CA THR A 53 -15.09 8.28 10.40
C THR A 53 -13.98 7.73 9.51
N ALA A 54 -13.83 6.40 9.42
CA ALA A 54 -12.80 5.74 8.64
C ALA A 54 -13.39 4.82 7.55
N ASP A 55 -12.76 4.82 6.38
CA ASP A 55 -13.10 3.99 5.22
C ASP A 55 -11.87 3.21 4.74
N VAL A 56 -12.12 2.02 4.16
CA VAL A 56 -11.07 1.10 3.70
C VAL A 56 -11.11 0.95 2.19
N ARG A 57 -10.02 1.34 1.55
CA ARG A 57 -9.86 1.36 0.09
C ARG A 57 -8.72 0.46 -0.36
N ILE A 58 -8.76 0.03 -1.61
CA ILE A 58 -7.68 -0.74 -2.22
C ILE A 58 -6.98 0.18 -3.22
N ALA A 59 -5.68 0.40 -3.02
CA ALA A 59 -4.82 1.17 -3.89
C ALA A 59 -3.83 0.25 -4.59
N ARG A 60 -3.46 0.56 -5.84
CA ARG A 60 -2.35 -0.12 -6.50
C ARG A 60 -1.05 0.29 -5.81
N HIS A 61 -0.26 -0.70 -5.37
CA HIS A 61 1.11 -0.47 -4.93
C HIS A 61 1.90 -0.01 -6.14
N HIS A 62 2.10 1.30 -6.25
CA HIS A 62 3.17 1.82 -7.05
C HIS A 62 4.38 1.86 -6.12
N PRO A 63 5.43 1.04 -6.34
CA PRO A 63 6.72 1.33 -5.75
C PRO A 63 7.15 2.64 -6.40
N VAL A 64 6.72 3.76 -5.82
CA VAL A 64 7.29 5.05 -6.17
C VAL A 64 8.74 4.90 -5.77
N ALA A 65 9.61 4.76 -6.77
CA ALA A 65 11.03 4.93 -6.58
C ALA A 65 11.18 6.27 -5.87
N ILE A 66 11.40 6.25 -4.55
CA ILE A 66 11.77 7.44 -3.81
C ILE A 66 12.98 7.96 -4.59
N PRO A 67 12.90 9.14 -5.24
CA PRO A 67 14.02 9.62 -6.03
C PRO A 67 15.17 9.70 -5.04
N ARG A 68 16.17 8.84 -5.21
CA ARG A 68 17.40 8.97 -4.46
C ARG A 68 17.83 10.42 -4.68
N PRO A 69 18.11 11.20 -3.63
CA PRO A 69 18.59 12.55 -3.81
C PRO A 69 19.74 12.48 -4.82
N ARG A 70 19.69 13.32 -5.87
CA ARG A 70 20.80 13.48 -6.83
C ARG A 70 21.95 14.15 -6.10
N GLY A 71 22.57 13.40 -5.19
CA GLY A 71 23.73 13.76 -4.40
C GLY A 71 24.60 12.51 -4.37
N ALA A 72 25.85 12.67 -4.80
CA ALA A 72 26.79 11.59 -4.98
C ALA A 72 26.82 10.67 -3.75
N TRP A 73 26.41 9.42 -3.93
CA TRP A 73 26.79 8.36 -3.03
C TRP A 73 28.31 8.23 -3.13
N ARG A 74 29.04 8.88 -2.22
CA ARG A 74 30.44 8.56 -1.95
C ARG A 74 30.43 7.37 -0.99
N PRO A 75 30.88 6.18 -1.41
CA PRO A 75 31.47 5.28 -0.45
C PRO A 75 32.81 5.90 -0.07
N GLU A 76 32.92 6.47 1.13
CA GLU A 76 34.25 6.70 1.70
C GLU A 76 34.90 5.35 2.03
N PRO A 77 36.24 5.26 1.90
CA PRO A 77 36.99 4.00 1.80
C PRO A 77 37.01 3.15 3.08
#